data_AF-A0A4R4TB83-F1
#
_entry.id   AF-A0A4R4TB83-F1
#
_cell.length_a   1.000
_cell.length_b   1.000
_cell.length_c   1.000
_cell.angle_alpha   90.00
_cell.angle_beta   90.00
_cell.angle_gamma   90.00
#
_symmetry.space_group_name_H-M   'P 1'
#
loop_
_entity.id
_entity.type
_entity.pdbx_description
1 polymer ?
#
loop_
_entity_poly.entity_id
_entity_poly.type
_entity_poly.pdbx_seq_one_letter_code
_entity_poly.pdbx_strand_id
1 'polypeptide(L)'
;MTSHLPVLAAQNGGEPGVGGILLWVALPYVTIAVFVLGHIWRYRYDKFGWTTRSSQLYERRLLRIGSPLFHFGILVVALGHVGGLLIPDRWTEAVGVTEHMYHVVAVVLGTIAGFCTL
;
A
#
# COMPACT_ATOMS: atom_id res chain seq x y z
N MET A 1 25.46 -39.89 35.52
CA MET A 1 25.58 -38.53 36.08
C MET A 1 25.88 -37.58 34.92
N THR A 2 24.89 -36.77 34.55
CA THR A 2 24.95 -35.50 33.77
C THR A 2 25.64 -35.55 32.39
N SER A 3 24.96 -35.35 31.26
CA SER A 3 24.31 -34.07 30.90
C SER A 3 23.05 -34.26 30.03
N HIS A 4 21.95 -33.86 30.62
CA HIS A 4 20.65 -33.65 30.01
C HIS A 4 20.65 -32.25 29.35
N LEU A 5 20.22 -32.22 28.09
CA LEU A 5 19.49 -31.12 27.42
C LEU A 5 20.25 -29.83 27.04
N PRO A 6 20.45 -29.61 25.72
CA PRO A 6 20.38 -28.28 25.12
C PRO A 6 19.16 -28.13 24.19
N VAL A 7 18.15 -29.02 24.26
CA VAL A 7 16.95 -28.95 23.39
C VAL A 7 15.98 -27.82 23.79
N LEU A 8 16.09 -27.28 25.02
CA LEU A 8 15.21 -26.21 25.51
C LEU A 8 15.64 -24.79 25.09
N ALA A 9 16.80 -24.62 24.46
CA ALA A 9 17.25 -23.30 23.98
C ALA A 9 16.68 -22.91 22.61
N ALA A 10 16.04 -23.84 21.88
CA ALA A 10 15.50 -23.61 20.54
C ALA A 10 13.98 -23.30 20.51
N GLN A 11 13.34 -23.06 21.66
CA GLN A 11 11.87 -22.94 21.75
C GLN A 11 11.31 -21.50 21.85
N ASN A 12 12.03 -20.47 21.39
CA ASN A 12 11.52 -19.08 21.44
C ASN A 12 11.69 -18.27 20.14
N GLY A 13 11.83 -18.93 18.98
CA GLY A 13 12.33 -18.27 17.76
C GLY A 13 11.38 -18.05 16.60
N GLY A 14 10.09 -18.41 16.67
CA GLY A 14 9.27 -18.47 15.44
C GLY A 14 7.77 -18.22 15.56
N GLU A 15 7.22 -18.04 16.77
CA GLU A 15 5.81 -17.68 16.89
C GLU A 15 5.71 -16.15 16.81
N PRO A 16 4.99 -15.57 15.83
CA PRO A 16 4.72 -14.15 15.85
C PRO A 16 4.06 -13.83 17.18
N GLY A 17 4.71 -13.01 18.01
CA GLY A 17 4.13 -12.56 19.27
C GLY A 17 2.75 -11.95 19.02
N VAL A 18 1.90 -11.87 20.04
CA VAL A 18 0.52 -11.37 19.89
C VAL A 18 0.46 -10.06 19.09
N GLY A 19 1.39 -9.13 19.31
CA GLY A 19 1.50 -7.90 18.52
C GLY A 19 1.78 -8.11 17.03
N GLY A 20 2.62 -9.08 16.66
CA GLY A 20 2.89 -9.44 15.27
C GLY A 20 1.66 -10.01 14.56
N ILE A 21 0.91 -10.88 15.24
CA ILE A 21 -0.36 -11.41 14.72
C ILE A 21 -1.36 -10.27 14.53
N LEU A 22 -1.48 -9.38 15.51
CA LEU A 22 -2.42 -8.25 15.41
C LEU A 22 -2.07 -7.31 14.25
N LEU A 23 -0.80 -6.93 14.09
CA LEU A 23 -0.37 -5.94 13.09
C LEU A 23 -0.28 -6.50 11.67
N TRP A 24 0.24 -7.72 11.51
CA TRP A 24 0.54 -8.28 10.19
C TRP A 24 -0.51 -9.26 9.68
N VAL A 25 -1.36 -9.80 10.57
CA VAL A 25 -2.44 -10.71 10.18
C VAL A 25 -3.79 -10.03 10.37
N ALA A 26 -4.17 -9.67 11.61
CA ALA A 26 -5.52 -9.19 11.89
C ALA A 26 -5.83 -7.84 11.24
N LEU A 27 -4.94 -6.85 11.38
CA LEU A 27 -5.16 -5.48 10.94
C LEU A 27 -5.41 -5.37 9.43
N PRO A 28 -4.63 -5.99 8.53
CA PRO A 28 -4.91 -5.95 7.08
C PRO A 28 -6.31 -6.45 6.73
N TYR A 29 -6.76 -7.57 7.32
CA TYR A 29 -8.10 -8.10 7.06
C TYR A 29 -9.20 -7.19 7.59
N VAL A 30 -9.02 -6.61 8.78
CA VAL A 30 -9.98 -5.66 9.35
C VAL A 30 -10.06 -4.41 8.48
N THR A 31 -8.93 -3.87 8.03
CA THR A 31 -8.90 -2.69 7.13
C THR A 31 -9.66 -2.96 5.83
N ILE A 32 -9.44 -4.11 5.19
CA ILE A 32 -10.16 -4.49 3.97
C ILE A 32 -11.66 -4.69 4.25
N ALA A 33 -12.02 -5.35 5.35
CA ALA A 33 -13.41 -5.57 5.72
C ALA A 33 -14.15 -4.25 5.95
N VAL A 34 -13.56 -3.32 6.71
CA VAL A 34 -14.13 -1.99 6.95
C VAL A 34 -14.19 -1.17 5.66
N PHE A 35 -13.16 -1.26 4.81
CA PHE A 35 -13.16 -0.61 3.51
C PHE A 35 -14.34 -1.10 2.66
N VAL A 36 -14.49 -2.41 2.43
CA VAL A 36 -15.55 -2.96 1.56
C VAL A 36 -16.95 -2.71 2.16
N LEU A 37 -17.16 -3.07 3.42
CA LEU A 37 -18.47 -2.92 4.06
C LEU A 37 -18.86 -1.46 4.22
N GLY A 38 -17.91 -0.60 4.59
CA GLY A 38 -18.11 0.84 4.68
C GLY A 38 -18.47 1.47 3.33
N HIS A 39 -17.83 1.05 2.24
CA HIS A 39 -18.17 1.51 0.88
C HIS A 39 -19.58 1.07 0.46
N ILE A 40 -19.95 -0.20 0.70
CA ILE A 40 -21.29 -0.71 0.38
C ILE A 40 -22.35 0.03 1.19
N TRP A 41 -22.12 0.19 2.49
CA TRP A 41 -23.05 0.90 3.38
C TRP A 41 -23.22 2.35 2.94
N ARG A 42 -22.12 3.08 2.71
CA ARG A 42 -22.17 4.47 2.23
C ARG A 42 -22.90 4.57 0.88
N TYR A 43 -22.66 3.63 -0.05
CA TYR A 43 -23.35 3.60 -1.35
C TYR A 43 -24.86 3.39 -1.21
N ARG A 44 -25.32 2.61 -0.23
CA ARG A 44 -26.76 2.36 -0.04
C ARG A 44 -27.47 3.49 0.69
N TYR A 45 -26.86 4.05 1.72
CA TYR A 45 -27.52 4.99 2.64
C TYR A 45 -27.26 6.47 2.32
N ASP A 46 -26.11 6.83 1.76
CA ASP A 46 -25.75 8.24 1.48
C ASP A 46 -25.31 8.45 0.03
N LYS A 47 -26.29 8.37 -0.87
CA LYS A 47 -26.09 8.60 -2.30
C LYS A 47 -25.88 10.08 -2.63
N PHE A 48 -26.55 10.97 -1.89
CA PHE A 48 -26.51 12.42 -2.16
C PHE A 48 -25.22 13.08 -1.64
N GLY A 49 -24.58 12.53 -0.60
CA GLY A 49 -23.27 12.95 -0.10
C GLY A 49 -22.09 12.40 -0.90
N TRP A 50 -22.32 11.59 -1.95
CA TRP A 50 -21.26 11.05 -2.80
C TRP A 50 -20.81 12.06 -3.86
N THR A 51 -20.09 13.08 -3.41
CA THR A 51 -19.46 14.07 -4.29
C THR A 51 -18.01 14.28 -3.90
N THR A 52 -17.20 14.80 -4.82
CA THR A 52 -15.77 15.10 -4.59
C THR A 52 -15.57 16.28 -3.63
N ARG A 53 -16.62 17.00 -3.23
CA ARG A 53 -16.59 18.21 -2.38
C ARG A 53 -15.45 19.17 -2.76
N SER A 54 -15.43 19.58 -4.04
CA SER A 54 -14.40 20.49 -4.56
C SER A 54 -14.42 21.85 -3.86
N SER A 55 -13.28 22.25 -3.30
CA SER A 55 -13.04 23.59 -2.74
C SER A 55 -12.45 24.56 -3.77
N GLN A 56 -12.35 24.15 -5.05
CA GLN A 56 -11.70 24.91 -6.11
C GLN A 56 -12.41 26.25 -6.40
N LEU A 57 -13.66 26.44 -5.97
CA LEU A 57 -14.36 27.72 -6.10
C LEU A 57 -13.81 28.78 -5.13
N TYR A 58 -13.33 28.36 -3.95
CA TYR A 58 -12.82 29.24 -2.89
C TYR A 58 -11.32 29.53 -3.06
N GLU A 59 -10.51 28.55 -3.48
CA GLU A 59 -9.05 28.70 -3.55
C GLU A 59 -8.50 28.33 -4.93
N ARG A 60 -8.90 29.08 -5.95
CA ARG A 60 -8.65 28.73 -7.36
C ARG A 60 -7.18 28.80 -7.75
N ARG A 61 -6.41 29.68 -7.11
CA ARG A 61 -5.04 30.03 -7.54
C ARG A 61 -4.06 28.92 -7.18
N LEU A 62 -4.12 28.43 -5.95
CA LEU A 62 -3.26 27.34 -5.48
C LEU A 62 -3.72 25.98 -6.05
N LEU A 63 -5.03 25.71 -6.02
CA LEU A 63 -5.57 24.40 -6.45
C LEU A 63 -5.47 24.13 -7.95
N ARG A 64 -5.28 25.16 -8.79
CA ARG A 64 -5.09 24.95 -10.24
C ARG A 64 -3.79 24.20 -10.56
N ILE A 65 -2.76 24.35 -9.73
CA ILE A 65 -1.47 23.68 -9.92
C ILE A 65 -1.35 22.49 -8.97
N GLY A 66 -1.70 22.69 -7.69
CA GLY A 66 -1.58 21.65 -6.67
C GLY A 66 -2.50 20.45 -6.93
N SER A 67 -3.75 20.66 -7.35
CA SER A 67 -4.68 19.54 -7.57
C SER A 67 -4.22 18.61 -8.70
N PRO A 68 -3.88 19.09 -9.92
CA PRO A 68 -3.35 18.21 -10.96
C PRO A 68 -2.02 17.54 -10.57
N LEU A 69 -1.08 18.27 -9.95
CA LEU A 69 0.21 17.71 -9.56
C LEU A 69 0.05 16.54 -8.58
N PHE A 70 -0.80 16.72 -7.56
CA PHE A 70 -1.14 15.66 -6.61
C PHE A 70 -1.83 14.47 -7.30
N HIS A 71 -2.84 14.71 -8.16
CA HIS A 71 -3.58 13.64 -8.82
C HIS A 71 -2.69 12.82 -9.75
N PHE A 72 -1.84 13.46 -10.56
CA PHE A 72 -0.89 12.73 -11.41
C PHE A 72 0.15 11.99 -10.58
N GLY A 73 0.67 12.61 -9.52
CA GLY A 73 1.58 11.95 -8.59
C GLY A 73 0.98 10.70 -7.95
N ILE A 74 -0.22 10.81 -7.35
CA ILE A 74 -0.85 9.70 -6.63
C ILE A 74 -1.29 8.58 -7.57
N LEU A 75 -1.69 8.91 -8.80
CA LEU A 75 -1.99 7.90 -9.84
C LEU A 75 -0.74 7.11 -10.22
N VAL A 76 0.40 7.78 -10.41
CA VAL A 76 1.68 7.10 -10.69
C VAL A 76 2.10 6.22 -9.51
N VAL A 77 1.98 6.70 -8.27
CA VAL A 77 2.27 5.90 -7.06
C VAL A 77 1.36 4.67 -6.98
N ALA A 78 0.05 4.86 -7.17
CA ALA A 78 -0.92 3.77 -7.09
C ALA A 78 -0.69 2.73 -8.18
N LEU A 79 -0.48 3.14 -9.43
CA LEU A 79 -0.16 2.23 -10.54
C LEU A 79 1.17 1.52 -10.31
N GLY A 80 2.18 2.22 -9.78
CA GLY A 80 3.46 1.64 -9.40
C GLY A 80 3.33 0.56 -8.31
N HIS A 81 2.48 0.77 -7.30
CA HIS A 81 2.22 -0.24 -6.27
C HIS A 81 1.42 -1.43 -6.79
N VAL A 82 0.43 -1.18 -7.65
CA VAL A 82 -0.36 -2.25 -8.28
C VAL A 82 0.53 -3.10 -9.17
N GLY A 83 1.38 -2.48 -10.01
CA GLY A 83 2.41 -3.20 -10.77
C GLY A 83 3.44 -3.90 -9.87
N GLY A 84 3.85 -3.22 -8.79
CA GLY A 84 4.72 -3.70 -7.71
C GLY A 84 4.30 -5.02 -7.09
N LEU A 85 3.01 -5.09 -6.73
CA LEU A 85 2.46 -6.18 -5.91
C LEU A 85 1.76 -7.26 -6.74
N LEU A 86 1.25 -6.93 -7.94
CA LEU A 86 0.48 -7.87 -8.76
C LEU A 86 1.30 -8.54 -9.86
N ILE A 87 2.45 -8.00 -10.27
CA ILE A 87 3.26 -8.61 -11.34
C ILE A 87 4.08 -9.77 -10.74
N PRO A 88 3.85 -11.03 -11.16
CA PRO A 88 4.63 -12.16 -10.67
C PRO A 88 6.01 -12.19 -11.32
N ASP A 89 7.04 -12.63 -10.58
CA ASP A 89 8.43 -12.72 -11.06
C ASP A 89 8.59 -13.51 -12.37
N ARG A 90 7.76 -14.55 -12.55
CA ARG A 90 7.71 -15.33 -13.79
C ARG A 90 7.34 -14.52 -15.04
N TRP A 91 6.66 -13.38 -14.90
CA TRP A 91 6.32 -12.49 -16.02
C TRP A 91 7.44 -11.48 -16.30
N THR A 92 8.16 -10.99 -15.28
CA THR A 92 9.31 -10.10 -15.46
C THR A 92 10.51 -10.84 -16.05
N GLU A 93 10.76 -12.08 -15.62
CA GLU A 93 11.79 -12.95 -16.20
C GLU A 93 11.51 -13.29 -17.67
N ALA A 94 10.23 -13.54 -18.02
CA ALA A 94 9.83 -13.83 -19.41
C ALA A 94 10.00 -12.63 -20.36
N VAL A 95 9.99 -11.41 -19.82
CA VAL A 95 10.23 -10.15 -20.57
C VAL A 95 11.71 -9.73 -20.52
N GLY A 96 12.55 -10.43 -19.76
CA GLY A 96 13.98 -10.14 -19.64
C GLY A 96 14.30 -8.93 -18.77
N VAL A 97 13.40 -8.54 -17.86
CA VAL A 97 13.62 -7.44 -16.93
C VAL A 97 14.40 -7.97 -15.72
N THR A 98 15.66 -7.56 -15.58
CA THR A 98 16.49 -7.92 -14.43
C THR A 98 15.93 -7.28 -13.15
N GLU A 99 16.00 -7.99 -12.02
CA GLU A 99 15.62 -7.54 -10.68
C GLU A 99 16.13 -6.12 -10.35
N HIS A 100 17.39 -5.85 -10.68
CA HIS A 100 18.01 -4.54 -10.45
C HIS A 100 17.32 -3.42 -11.23
N MET A 101 16.93 -3.67 -12.48
CA MET A 101 16.26 -2.67 -13.31
C MET A 101 14.84 -2.39 -12.77
N TYR A 102 14.13 -3.42 -12.33
CA TYR A 102 12.83 -3.27 -11.69
C TYR A 102 12.92 -2.40 -10.42
N HIS A 103 13.88 -2.70 -9.55
CA HIS A 103 14.06 -1.99 -8.30
C HIS A 103 14.50 -0.52 -8.49
N VAL A 104 15.38 -0.25 -9.47
CA VAL A 104 15.79 1.12 -9.81
C VAL A 104 14.62 1.92 -10.37
N VAL A 105 13.85 1.33 -11.29
CA VAL A 105 12.65 1.98 -11.83
C VAL A 105 11.64 2.26 -10.73
N ALA A 106 11.37 1.30 -9.83
CA ALA A 106 10.45 1.47 -8.71
C ALA A 106 10.88 2.62 -7.78
N VAL A 107 12.17 2.71 -7.42
CA VAL A 107 12.69 3.76 -6.55
C VAL A 107 12.66 5.13 -7.24
N VAL A 108 13.09 5.22 -8.50
CA VAL A 108 13.14 6.50 -9.22
C VAL A 108 11.74 7.03 -9.52
N LEU A 109 10.85 6.20 -10.07
CA LEU A 109 9.45 6.62 -10.29
C LEU A 109 8.74 6.91 -8.98
N GLY A 110 8.97 6.09 -7.95
CA GLY A 110 8.36 6.28 -6.63
C GLY A 110 8.79 7.58 -5.96
N THR A 111 10.07 7.93 -6.02
CA THR A 111 10.58 9.18 -5.43
C THR A 111 10.08 10.42 -6.16
N ILE A 112 10.09 10.42 -7.50
CA ILE A 112 9.56 11.53 -8.31
C ILE A 112 8.07 11.71 -8.06
N ALA A 113 7.30 10.61 -8.11
CA ALA A 113 5.86 10.66 -7.88
C ALA A 113 5.53 11.07 -6.44
N GLY A 114 6.29 10.59 -5.45
CA GLY A 114 6.18 10.98 -4.05
C GLY A 114 6.41 12.48 -3.84
N PHE A 115 7.41 13.06 -4.48
CA PHE A 115 7.64 14.50 -4.46
C PHE A 115 6.47 15.29 -5.07
N CYS A 116 5.89 14.81 -6.17
CA CYS A 116 4.71 15.44 -6.77
C CYS A 116 3.43 15.33 -5.92
N THR A 117 3.37 14.39 -4.95
CA THR A 117 2.22 14.22 -4.05
C THR A 117 2.30 15.04 -2.75
N LEU A 118 3.41 15.73 -2.50
CA LEU A 118 3.60 16.61 -1.33
C LEU A 118 3.24 18.07 -1.68
#